data_AF-A0A7C1I8T9-F1
#
_entry.id   AF-A0A7C1I8T9-F1
#
_cell.length_a   1.000
_cell.length_b   1.000
_cell.length_c   1.000
_cell.angle_alpha   90.00
_cell.angle_beta   90.00
_cell.angle_gamma   90.00
#
_symmetry.space_group_name_H-M   'P 1'
#
loop_
_entity.id
_entity.type
_entity.pdbx_description
1 polymer ?
#
loop_
_entity_poly.entity_id
_entity_poly.type
_entity_poly.pdbx_seq_one_letter_code
_entity_poly.pdbx_strand_id
1 'polypeptide(L)'
;MPQLITTLGPVDEEAVNMILPHEHIFVDLRVGNPPGFAEADAANVVAQMGPELHRARAAGISVLVECTPVGVGRRADILKAVAEAVSFPILVPTGIYREPWIPDWAHRASEDELYDWMLGELQGEIELSGVQAGWIKLSAGDDGLTPCETKILKAAARAGVVTNAVI
;
A
#
# COMPACT_ATOMS: atom_id res chain seq x y z
N MET A 1 20.59 0.83 11.48
CA MET A 1 20.46 1.93 10.50
C MET A 1 19.01 1.93 10.02
N PRO A 2 18.41 3.07 9.68
CA PRO A 2 17.03 3.11 9.19
C PRO A 2 16.92 2.31 7.88
N GLN A 3 15.81 1.61 7.69
CA GLN A 3 15.55 0.75 6.53
C GLN A 3 14.16 1.03 5.95
N LEU A 4 14.03 0.92 4.64
CA LEU A 4 12.74 0.89 3.95
C LEU A 4 12.29 -0.56 3.77
N ILE A 5 11.10 -0.90 4.26
CA ILE A 5 10.53 -2.24 4.11
C ILE A 5 9.84 -2.38 2.75
N THR A 6 10.39 -3.19 1.86
CA THR A 6 9.88 -3.35 0.48
C THR A 6 9.44 -4.78 0.18
N THR A 7 8.78 -4.96 -0.96
CA THR A 7 8.43 -6.27 -1.54
C THR A 7 9.62 -7.23 -1.72
N LEU A 8 10.85 -6.70 -1.84
CA LEU A 8 12.08 -7.50 -1.99
C LEU A 8 12.90 -7.56 -0.69
N GLY A 9 12.29 -7.19 0.44
CA GLY A 9 12.92 -7.09 1.74
C GLY A 9 13.39 -5.67 2.08
N PRO A 10 14.11 -5.51 3.20
CA PRO A 10 14.61 -4.20 3.64
C PRO A 10 15.63 -3.62 2.67
N VAL A 11 15.53 -2.32 2.40
CA VAL A 11 16.52 -1.52 1.67
C VAL A 11 17.17 -0.56 2.65
N ASP A 12 18.49 -0.66 2.80
CA ASP A 12 19.29 0.23 3.66
C ASP A 12 19.36 1.64 3.06
N GLU A 13 19.52 2.65 3.92
CA GLU A 13 19.63 4.06 3.55
C GLU A 13 20.69 4.32 2.47
N GLU A 14 21.83 3.62 2.53
CA GLU A 14 22.93 3.78 1.57
C GLU A 14 22.59 3.24 0.17
N ALA A 15 21.61 2.34 0.06
CA ALA A 15 21.11 1.82 -1.21
C ALA A 15 19.98 2.68 -1.79
N VAL A 16 19.47 3.65 -1.03
CA VAL A 16 18.44 4.59 -1.48
C VAL A 16 19.10 5.76 -2.23
N ASN A 17 18.59 6.02 -3.43
CA ASN A 17 18.88 7.20 -4.24
C ASN A 17 17.58 8.00 -4.46
N MET A 18 17.11 8.13 -5.70
CA MET A 18 15.87 8.83 -5.99
C MET A 18 14.67 7.94 -5.66
N ILE A 19 13.70 8.52 -4.96
CA ILE A 19 12.41 7.88 -4.63
C ILE A 19 11.32 8.52 -5.48
N LEU A 20 10.43 7.70 -6.05
CA LEU A 20 9.11 8.17 -6.48
C LEU A 20 8.12 8.01 -5.31
N PRO A 21 7.70 9.11 -4.65
CA PRO A 21 7.04 9.03 -3.34
C PRO A 21 5.54 8.75 -3.42
N HIS A 22 4.94 8.77 -4.61
CA HIS A 22 3.50 8.55 -4.76
C HIS A 22 3.14 8.00 -6.14
N GLU A 23 3.10 6.69 -6.27
CA GLU A 23 2.81 6.02 -7.53
C GLU A 23 1.78 4.90 -7.36
N HIS A 24 1.27 4.40 -8.48
CA HIS A 24 0.30 3.33 -8.53
C HIS A 24 0.69 2.32 -9.61
N ILE A 25 0.89 1.06 -9.22
CA ILE A 25 1.19 -0.04 -10.15
C ILE A 25 -0.09 -0.74 -10.61
N PHE A 26 -1.04 -0.87 -9.71
CA PHE A 26 -2.35 -1.46 -9.98
C PHE A 26 -3.39 -0.76 -9.11
N VAL A 27 -4.49 -0.34 -9.72
CA VAL A 27 -5.61 0.32 -9.05
C VAL A 27 -6.92 -0.20 -9.62
N ASP A 28 -7.94 -0.20 -8.77
CA ASP A 28 -9.32 -0.39 -9.16
C ASP A 28 -10.19 0.60 -8.40
N LEU A 29 -10.66 1.63 -9.10
CA LEU A 29 -11.44 2.71 -8.50
C LEU A 29 -12.96 2.44 -8.55
N ARG A 30 -13.40 1.22 -8.89
CA ARG A 30 -14.82 0.88 -8.85
C ARG A 30 -15.31 0.81 -7.41
N VAL A 31 -16.40 1.51 -7.13
CA VAL A 31 -16.99 1.62 -5.80
C VAL A 31 -17.77 0.35 -5.44
N GLY A 32 -17.69 -0.07 -4.17
CA GLY A 32 -18.56 -1.13 -3.61
C GLY A 32 -18.15 -2.56 -3.93
N ASN A 33 -16.89 -2.80 -4.30
CA ASN A 33 -16.32 -4.13 -4.61
C ASN A 33 -17.23 -4.98 -5.51
N PRO A 34 -17.60 -4.50 -6.73
CA PRO A 34 -18.45 -5.26 -7.64
C PRO A 34 -17.77 -6.57 -8.07
N PRO A 35 -18.50 -7.53 -8.66
CA PRO A 35 -17.90 -8.72 -9.26
C PRO A 35 -16.73 -8.34 -10.18
N GLY A 36 -15.58 -9.01 -10.03
CA GLY A 36 -14.36 -8.66 -10.75
C GLY A 36 -13.51 -7.58 -10.11
N PHE A 37 -13.87 -7.02 -8.95
CA PHE A 37 -13.08 -5.98 -8.28
C PHE A 37 -11.68 -6.48 -7.91
N ALA A 38 -10.67 -5.68 -8.23
CA ALA A 38 -9.25 -5.99 -8.04
C ALA A 38 -8.79 -7.32 -8.66
N GLU A 39 -9.59 -7.93 -9.54
CA GLU A 39 -9.20 -9.14 -10.28
C GLU A 39 -8.26 -8.74 -11.41
N ALA A 40 -7.05 -9.30 -11.39
CA ALA A 40 -6.06 -9.15 -12.43
C ALA A 40 -5.15 -10.37 -12.47
N ASP A 41 -4.67 -10.68 -13.67
CA ASP A 41 -3.57 -11.62 -13.86
C ASP A 41 -2.25 -10.87 -13.64
N ALA A 42 -1.45 -11.37 -12.69
CA ALA A 42 -0.14 -10.80 -12.37
C ALA A 42 0.78 -10.72 -13.60
N ALA A 43 0.71 -11.68 -14.53
CA ALA A 43 1.53 -11.67 -15.74
C ALA A 43 1.20 -10.48 -16.65
N ASN A 44 -0.08 -10.08 -16.72
CA ASN A 44 -0.49 -8.90 -17.49
C ASN A 44 0.00 -7.60 -16.83
N VAL A 45 -0.07 -7.52 -15.50
CA VAL A 45 0.45 -6.35 -14.76
C VAL A 45 1.97 -6.24 -14.92
N VAL A 46 2.69 -7.36 -14.82
CA VAL A 46 4.15 -7.43 -15.09
C VAL A 46 4.46 -6.96 -16.51
N ALA A 47 3.75 -7.46 -17.51
CA ALA A 47 3.98 -7.09 -18.91
C ALA A 47 3.74 -5.59 -19.16
N GLN A 48 2.74 -5.00 -18.50
CA GLN A 48 2.40 -3.59 -18.62
C GLN A 48 3.37 -2.68 -17.86
N MET A 49 3.68 -3.00 -16.60
CA MET A 49 4.44 -2.14 -15.71
C MET A 49 5.95 -2.36 -15.78
N GLY A 50 6.40 -3.52 -16.27
CA GLY A 50 7.82 -3.86 -16.34
C GLY A 50 8.66 -2.85 -17.14
N PRO A 51 8.25 -2.47 -18.36
CA PRO A 51 8.96 -1.43 -19.12
C PRO A 51 9.05 -0.09 -18.37
N GLU A 52 8.00 0.30 -17.64
CA GLU A 52 7.97 1.54 -16.87
C GLU A 52 8.96 1.52 -15.70
N LEU A 53 9.01 0.42 -14.96
CA LEU A 53 9.95 0.25 -13.86
C LEU A 53 11.40 0.14 -14.33
N HIS A 54 11.64 -0.42 -15.52
CA HIS A 54 12.96 -0.37 -16.15
C HIS A 54 13.36 1.06 -16.55
N ARG A 55 12.43 1.86 -17.09
CA ARG A 55 12.68 3.29 -17.35
C ARG A 55 12.97 4.05 -16.06
N ALA A 56 12.20 3.79 -15.00
CA ALA A 56 12.42 4.40 -13.70
C ALA A 56 13.82 4.08 -13.14
N ARG A 57 14.23 2.81 -13.21
CA ARG A 57 15.58 2.38 -12.82
C ARG A 57 16.66 3.07 -13.64
N ALA A 58 16.49 3.14 -14.96
CA ALA A 58 17.44 3.80 -15.85
C ALA A 58 17.56 5.31 -15.56
N ALA A 59 16.51 5.93 -15.03
CA ALA A 59 16.51 7.32 -14.55
C ALA A 59 17.13 7.50 -13.15
N GLY A 60 17.61 6.42 -12.52
CA GLY A 60 18.27 6.46 -11.20
C GLY A 60 17.33 6.31 -10.01
N ILE A 61 16.07 5.92 -10.23
CA ILE A 61 15.12 5.64 -9.14
C ILE A 61 15.45 4.29 -8.52
N SER A 62 15.63 4.27 -7.21
CA SER A 62 16.00 3.08 -6.44
C SER A 62 14.80 2.41 -5.77
N VAL A 63 13.78 3.20 -5.40
CA VAL A 63 12.58 2.73 -4.70
C VAL A 63 11.36 3.49 -5.20
N LEU A 64 10.24 2.78 -5.35
CA LEU A 64 8.93 3.34 -5.66
C LEU A 64 8.01 3.14 -4.46
N VAL A 65 7.28 4.19 -4.07
CA VAL A 65 6.26 4.15 -3.04
C VAL A 65 4.90 3.93 -3.69
N GLU A 66 4.33 2.76 -3.46
CA GLU A 66 3.02 2.38 -3.96
C GLU A 66 1.95 2.91 -3.01
N CYS A 67 0.94 3.58 -3.57
CA CYS A 67 -0.05 4.38 -2.85
C CYS A 67 -1.49 3.86 -2.92
N THR A 68 -1.70 2.58 -3.23
CA THR A 68 -3.02 1.98 -3.35
C THR A 68 -3.41 1.27 -2.05
N PRO A 69 -4.23 1.91 -1.18
CA PRO A 69 -4.73 1.27 0.03
C PRO A 69 -5.94 0.36 -0.25
N VAL A 70 -6.47 -0.26 0.81
CA VAL A 70 -7.76 -0.97 0.74
C VAL A 70 -8.87 -0.02 0.27
N GLY A 71 -9.80 -0.54 -0.52
CA GLY A 71 -10.91 0.21 -1.12
C GLY A 71 -10.66 0.60 -2.58
N VAL A 72 -9.40 0.67 -3.01
CA VAL A 72 -9.03 1.07 -4.39
C VAL A 72 -8.14 0.05 -5.10
N GLY A 73 -8.26 -1.22 -4.72
CA GLY A 73 -7.67 -2.34 -5.45
C GLY A 73 -6.27 -2.76 -5.01
N ARG A 74 -5.87 -2.53 -3.75
CA ARG A 74 -4.58 -3.00 -3.22
C ARG A 74 -4.39 -4.51 -3.46
N ARG A 75 -3.27 -4.88 -4.09
CA ARG A 75 -2.90 -6.28 -4.40
C ARG A 75 -1.42 -6.54 -4.12
N ALA A 76 -1.08 -6.76 -2.86
CA ALA A 76 0.32 -6.95 -2.42
C ALA A 76 1.00 -8.16 -3.11
N ASP A 77 0.24 -9.21 -3.40
CA ASP A 77 0.69 -10.37 -4.16
C ASP A 77 1.10 -10.02 -5.61
N ILE A 78 0.31 -9.19 -6.30
CA ILE A 78 0.66 -8.68 -7.63
C ILE A 78 1.88 -7.77 -7.56
N LEU A 79 1.94 -6.87 -6.56
CA LEU A 79 3.08 -5.97 -6.37
C LEU A 79 4.37 -6.75 -6.15
N LYS A 80 4.33 -7.85 -5.39
CA LYS A 80 5.46 -8.76 -5.21
C LYS A 80 5.88 -9.42 -6.53
N ALA A 81 4.94 -9.96 -7.28
CA ALA A 81 5.23 -10.57 -8.58
C ALA A 81 5.89 -9.58 -9.56
N VAL A 82 5.41 -8.33 -9.58
CA VAL A 82 6.02 -7.24 -10.36
C VAL A 82 7.43 -6.95 -9.86
N ALA A 83 7.62 -6.76 -8.55
CA ALA A 83 8.92 -6.48 -7.95
C ALA A 83 9.96 -7.54 -8.30
N GLU A 84 9.59 -8.82 -8.16
CA GLU A 84 10.46 -9.97 -8.43
C GLU A 84 10.82 -10.03 -9.92
N ALA A 85 9.84 -9.88 -10.80
CA ALA A 85 10.05 -9.98 -12.25
C ALA A 85 11.02 -8.93 -12.81
N VAL A 86 11.00 -7.70 -12.27
CA VAL A 86 11.90 -6.62 -12.72
C VAL A 86 13.01 -6.27 -11.74
N SER A 87 13.12 -7.03 -10.64
CA SER A 87 14.08 -6.79 -9.54
C SER A 87 14.02 -5.36 -8.98
N PHE A 88 12.81 -4.79 -8.84
CA PHE A 88 12.58 -3.40 -8.43
C PHE A 88 11.89 -3.33 -7.06
N PRO A 89 12.53 -2.74 -6.02
CA PRO A 89 11.93 -2.61 -4.68
C PRO A 89 10.71 -1.68 -4.68
N ILE A 90 9.61 -2.15 -4.10
CA ILE A 90 8.36 -1.38 -3.97
C ILE A 90 7.96 -1.31 -2.50
N LEU A 91 7.73 -0.09 -1.99
CA LEU A 91 7.21 0.16 -0.64
C LEU A 91 5.68 0.09 -0.69
N VAL A 92 5.06 -0.83 0.08
CA VAL A 92 3.62 -1.12 0.00
C VAL A 92 2.87 -0.57 1.22
N PRO A 93 1.66 -0.01 1.06
CA PRO A 93 0.92 0.59 2.17
C PRO A 93 -0.01 -0.40 2.88
N THR A 94 -0.19 -0.19 4.18
CA THR A 94 -1.45 -0.50 4.86
C THR A 94 -2.42 0.68 4.77
N GLY A 95 -3.61 0.57 5.36
CA GLY A 95 -4.60 1.65 5.44
C GLY A 95 -5.71 1.53 4.40
N ILE A 96 -6.62 2.51 4.42
CA ILE A 96 -7.89 2.50 3.70
C ILE A 96 -8.11 3.85 3.01
N TYR A 97 -8.68 3.82 1.81
CA TYR A 97 -9.09 5.03 1.10
C TYR A 97 -10.28 5.74 1.78
N ARG A 98 -10.73 6.83 1.17
CA ARG A 98 -11.86 7.66 1.65
C ARG A 98 -13.22 7.13 1.18
N GLU A 99 -14.30 7.72 1.68
CA GLU A 99 -15.64 7.48 1.13
C GLU A 99 -15.72 7.83 -0.38
N PRO A 100 -16.52 7.11 -1.19
CA PRO A 100 -17.32 5.92 -0.85
C PRO A 100 -16.59 4.57 -1.04
N TRP A 101 -15.25 4.57 -1.06
CA TRP A 101 -14.44 3.35 -1.27
C TRP A 101 -14.13 2.60 0.02
N ILE A 102 -14.54 3.12 1.18
CA ILE A 102 -14.38 2.42 2.45
C ILE A 102 -15.21 1.13 2.39
N PRO A 103 -14.61 -0.04 2.66
CA PRO A 103 -15.34 -1.29 2.62
C PRO A 103 -16.23 -1.45 3.85
N ASP A 104 -17.34 -2.17 3.66
CA ASP A 104 -18.32 -2.54 4.67
C ASP A 104 -17.74 -3.05 6.00
N TRP A 105 -16.66 -3.83 5.94
CA TRP A 105 -16.01 -4.34 7.15
C TRP A 105 -15.37 -3.22 7.98
N ALA A 106 -14.79 -2.21 7.33
CA ALA A 106 -14.14 -1.08 8.00
C ALA A 106 -15.16 -0.13 8.60
N HIS A 107 -16.36 -0.02 7.99
CA HIS A 107 -17.50 0.64 8.61
C HIS A 107 -17.90 -0.03 9.93
N ARG A 108 -17.97 -1.37 9.95
CA ARG A 108 -18.36 -2.15 11.14
C ARG A 108 -17.28 -2.27 12.20
N ALA A 109 -16.01 -2.30 11.80
CA ALA A 109 -14.88 -2.45 12.70
C ALA A 109 -14.81 -1.29 13.71
N SER A 110 -14.40 -1.61 14.93
CA SER A 110 -13.98 -0.64 15.93
C SER A 110 -12.65 0.02 15.56
N GLU A 111 -12.30 1.11 16.26
CA GLU A 111 -10.97 1.73 16.11
C GLU A 111 -9.85 0.75 16.51
N ASP A 112 -10.06 -0.08 17.55
CA ASP A 112 -9.09 -1.06 18.01
C ASP A 112 -8.86 -2.17 16.98
N GLU A 113 -9.93 -2.70 16.37
CA GLU A 113 -9.80 -3.70 15.30
C GLU A 113 -9.07 -3.16 14.07
N LEU A 114 -9.31 -1.89 13.71
CA LEU A 114 -8.58 -1.22 12.62
C LEU A 114 -7.10 -1.00 12.96
N TYR A 115 -6.82 -0.64 14.21
CA TYR A 115 -5.46 -0.48 14.72
C TYR A 115 -4.71 -1.81 14.70
N ASP A 116 -5.30 -2.88 15.24
CA ASP A 116 -4.69 -4.20 15.28
C ASP A 116 -4.45 -4.76 13.86
N TRP A 117 -5.38 -4.52 12.94
CA TRP A 117 -5.22 -4.88 11.53
C TRP A 117 -4.04 -4.16 10.87
N MET A 118 -3.97 -2.83 10.96
CA MET A 118 -2.85 -2.06 10.39
C MET A 118 -1.51 -2.43 11.05
N LEU A 119 -1.50 -2.59 12.38
CA LEU A 119 -0.30 -3.00 13.11
C LEU A 119 0.18 -4.38 12.67
N GLY A 120 -0.75 -5.33 12.49
CA GLY A 120 -0.45 -6.67 11.98
C GLY A 120 0.21 -6.65 10.60
N GLU A 121 -0.27 -5.80 9.69
CA GLU A 121 0.35 -5.66 8.36
C GLU A 121 1.72 -4.94 8.40
N LEU A 122 1.90 -4.00 9.33
CA LEU A 122 3.16 -3.27 9.53
C LEU A 122 4.24 -4.08 10.24
N GLN A 123 3.89 -5.15 10.96
CA GLN A 123 4.81 -6.00 11.70
C GLN A 123 4.86 -7.45 11.19
N GLY A 124 3.98 -7.79 10.26
CA GLY A 124 3.82 -9.12 9.68
C GLY A 124 3.68 -9.05 8.18
N GLU A 125 2.60 -9.63 7.64
CA GLU A 125 2.36 -9.67 6.20
C GLU A 125 0.93 -9.27 5.85
N ILE A 126 0.77 -8.64 4.69
CA ILE A 126 -0.51 -8.33 4.08
C ILE A 126 -1.09 -9.63 3.49
N GLU A 127 -2.25 -10.07 3.97
CA GLU A 127 -3.09 -11.10 3.33
C GLU A 127 -2.35 -12.38 2.89
N LEU A 128 -1.38 -12.87 3.68
CA LEU A 128 -0.55 -14.05 3.36
C LEU A 128 0.33 -13.92 2.10
N SER A 129 0.53 -12.70 1.59
CA SER A 129 1.37 -12.44 0.41
C SER A 129 2.87 -12.60 0.65
N GLY A 130 3.31 -12.67 1.91
CA GLY A 130 4.71 -12.51 2.28
C GLY A 130 5.26 -11.10 2.03
N VAL A 131 4.40 -10.08 1.98
CA VAL A 131 4.77 -8.67 1.88
C VAL A 131 4.36 -7.94 3.15
N GLN A 132 5.32 -7.29 3.80
CA GLN A 132 5.07 -6.41 4.94
C GLN A 132 4.76 -4.99 4.46
N ALA A 133 3.79 -4.32 5.10
CA ALA A 133 3.54 -2.91 4.83
C ALA A 133 4.72 -2.05 5.34
N GLY A 134 5.21 -1.13 4.52
CA GLY A 134 6.29 -0.22 4.88
C GLY A 134 5.82 1.14 5.39
N TRP A 135 4.54 1.47 5.19
CA TRP A 135 3.95 2.76 5.54
C TRP A 135 2.42 2.68 5.56
N ILE A 136 1.75 3.77 5.95
CA ILE A 136 0.30 3.83 6.08
C ILE A 136 -0.24 4.85 5.07
N LYS A 137 -1.14 4.43 4.19
CA LYS A 137 -1.83 5.33 3.25
C LYS A 137 -3.27 5.55 3.66
N LEU A 138 -3.65 6.82 3.81
CA LEU A 138 -5.01 7.25 4.07
C LEU A 138 -5.52 8.23 3.00
N SER A 139 -6.82 8.48 3.01
CA SER A 139 -7.45 9.55 2.25
C SER A 139 -8.58 10.19 3.07
N ALA A 140 -8.93 11.42 2.74
CA ALA A 140 -9.99 12.20 3.36
C ALA A 140 -10.87 12.82 2.27
N GLY A 141 -12.17 12.94 2.52
CA GLY A 141 -13.09 13.64 1.63
C GLY A 141 -12.81 15.15 1.54
N ASP A 142 -13.23 15.75 0.42
CA ASP A 142 -13.08 17.20 0.18
C ASP A 142 -13.94 18.05 1.14
N ASP A 143 -15.02 17.47 1.66
CA ASP A 143 -15.97 18.12 2.58
C ASP A 143 -15.61 17.90 4.07
N GLY A 144 -14.41 17.40 4.33
CA GLY A 144 -13.92 17.06 5.67
C GLY A 144 -14.09 15.58 6.02
N LEU A 145 -13.57 15.22 7.19
CA LEU A 145 -13.54 13.83 7.65
C LEU A 145 -14.93 13.36 8.07
N THR A 146 -15.39 12.26 7.48
CA THR A 146 -16.56 11.54 7.99
C THR A 146 -16.25 10.88 9.35
N PRO A 147 -17.26 10.43 10.11
CA PRO A 147 -17.02 9.66 11.32
C PRO A 147 -16.19 8.38 11.07
N CYS A 148 -16.38 7.73 9.91
CA CYS A 148 -15.64 6.52 9.56
C CYS A 148 -14.18 6.84 9.18
N GLU A 149 -13.94 7.87 8.36
CA GLU A 149 -12.59 8.34 8.03
C GLU A 149 -11.84 8.80 9.28
N THR A 150 -12.52 9.51 10.19
CA THR A 150 -11.94 9.94 11.48
C THR A 150 -11.50 8.74 12.32
N LYS A 151 -12.32 7.69 12.39
CA LYS A 151 -12.02 6.44 13.11
C LYS A 151 -10.79 5.74 12.51
N ILE A 152 -10.74 5.62 11.18
CA ILE A 152 -9.60 5.02 10.47
C ILE A 152 -8.32 5.83 10.72
N LEU A 153 -8.39 7.17 10.63
CA LEU A 153 -7.25 8.05 10.85
C LEU A 153 -6.69 7.93 12.27
N LYS A 154 -7.55 7.83 13.29
CA LYS A 154 -7.10 7.62 14.68
C LYS A 154 -6.42 6.27 14.86
N ALA A 155 -7.00 5.20 14.31
CA ALA A 155 -6.39 3.87 14.33
C ALA A 155 -5.01 3.87 13.65
N ALA A 156 -4.89 4.54 12.50
CA ALA A 156 -3.64 4.67 11.76
C ALA A 156 -2.59 5.47 12.54
N ALA A 157 -2.98 6.60 13.15
CA ALA A 157 -2.08 7.37 14.00
C ALA A 157 -1.54 6.54 15.17
N ARG A 158 -2.39 5.73 15.80
CA ARG A 158 -1.98 4.81 16.86
C ARG A 158 -0.98 3.77 16.36
N ALA A 159 -1.24 3.16 15.21
CA ALA A 159 -0.33 2.18 14.61
C ALA A 159 1.02 2.81 14.24
N GLY A 160 1.00 3.99 13.62
CA GLY A 160 2.20 4.75 13.24
C GLY A 160 3.08 5.12 14.44
N VAL A 161 2.49 5.46 15.59
CA VAL A 161 3.26 5.73 16.82
C VAL A 161 4.01 4.48 17.32
N VAL A 162 3.41 3.30 17.22
CA VAL A 162 4.02 2.05 17.69
C VAL A 162 5.14 1.58 16.76
N THR A 163 4.97 1.74 15.45
CA THR A 163 5.89 1.21 14.44
C THR A 163 6.87 2.24 13.90
N ASN A 164 6.66 3.52 14.22
CA ASN A 164 7.34 4.65 13.58
C ASN A 164 7.12 4.69 12.05
N ALA A 165 5.99 4.12 11.58
CA ALA A 165 5.61 4.18 10.17
C ALA A 165 5.12 5.59 9.80
N VAL A 166 5.49 6.03 8.60
CA VAL A 166 5.01 7.29 8.02
C VAL A 166 3.56 7.13 7.55
N ILE A 167 2.78 8.22 7.67
CA ILE A 167 1.40 8.37 7.18
C ILE A 167 1.38 9.43 6.07
#